data_AF-B1N6C3-F1
#
_entry.id   AF-B1N6C3-F1
#
_cell.length_a   1.000
_cell.length_b   1.000
_cell.length_c   1.000
_cell.angle_alpha   90.00
_cell.angle_beta   90.00
_cell.angle_gamma   90.00
#
_symmetry.space_group_name_H-M   'P 1'
#
loop_
_entity.id
_entity.type
_entity.pdbx_description
1 polymer ?
#
loop_
_entity_poly.entity_id
_entity_poly.type
_entity_poly.pdbx_seq_one_letter_code
_entity_poly.pdbx_strand_id
1 'polypeptide(L)'
;MDIFGHNLDAYVATLNAEYTGSVPVQEDGSFDATLNITVEDLYGIYARFSGTIQQQHGKSYLNYYLEESTDFPEIPFLASYSGTAKVLSEDTDTGLISFDDISNGIHVSFSTKQQETISSDSIEEEEEEEAAAAA
;
A
#
# COMPACT_ATOMS: atom_id res chain seq x y z
N MET A 1 13.93 -1.00 -9.95
CA MET A 1 13.07 -2.03 -10.61
C MET A 1 12.32 -1.37 -11.77
N ASP A 2 11.96 -2.07 -12.84
CA ASP A 2 11.07 -1.51 -13.86
C ASP A 2 9.61 -1.86 -13.54
N ILE A 3 8.78 -0.83 -13.38
CA ILE A 3 7.37 -0.94 -12.97
C ILE A 3 6.42 -0.37 -14.03
N PHE A 4 6.96 0.26 -15.07
CA PHE A 4 6.18 0.93 -16.11
C PHE A 4 5.66 -0.10 -17.10
N GLY A 5 4.41 0.05 -17.54
CA GLY A 5 3.77 -0.88 -18.47
C GLY A 5 3.30 -2.20 -17.84
N HIS A 6 3.21 -2.27 -16.51
CA HIS A 6 2.87 -3.48 -15.76
C HIS A 6 1.62 -3.31 -14.89
N ASN A 7 0.91 -4.42 -14.66
CA ASN A 7 -0.08 -4.51 -13.59
C ASN A 7 0.64 -4.95 -12.31
N LEU A 8 0.54 -4.14 -11.26
CA LEU A 8 1.22 -4.35 -9.99
C LEU A 8 0.19 -4.56 -8.89
N ASP A 9 0.53 -5.33 -7.87
CA ASP A 9 -0.28 -5.35 -6.66
C ASP A 9 0.13 -4.16 -5.79
N ALA A 10 -0.85 -3.33 -5.49
CA ALA A 10 -0.67 -2.19 -4.62
C ALA A 10 -1.21 -2.49 -3.23
N TYR A 11 -0.47 -2.04 -2.23
CA TYR A 11 -0.92 -1.90 -0.87
C TYR A 11 -0.83 -0.42 -0.49
N VAL A 12 -1.92 0.13 0.03
CA VAL A 12 -2.01 1.53 0.45
C VAL A 12 -2.50 1.55 1.90
N ALA A 13 -1.65 2.03 2.81
CA ALA A 13 -2.02 2.26 4.20
C ALA A 13 -2.19 3.76 4.45
N THR A 14 -3.30 4.10 5.08
CA THR A 14 -3.57 5.41 5.68
C THR A 14 -3.49 5.27 7.20
N LEU A 15 -3.70 6.39 7.92
CA LEU A 15 -3.81 6.34 9.38
C LEU A 15 -4.99 5.49 9.89
N ASN A 16 -6.01 5.26 9.06
CA ASN A 16 -7.28 4.68 9.50
C ASN A 16 -7.67 3.40 8.76
N ALA A 17 -7.05 3.10 7.62
CA ALA A 17 -7.46 2.01 6.75
C ALA A 17 -6.31 1.51 5.89
N GLU A 18 -6.44 0.27 5.45
CA GLU A 18 -5.51 -0.39 4.55
C GLU A 18 -6.27 -0.92 3.34
N TYR A 19 -5.70 -0.75 2.16
CA TYR A 19 -6.32 -1.11 0.90
C TYR A 19 -5.37 -1.93 0.04
N THR A 20 -5.89 -2.92 -0.67
CA THR A 20 -5.15 -3.71 -1.65
C THR A 20 -5.89 -3.82 -2.98
N GLY A 21 -5.12 -3.97 -4.06
CA GLY A 21 -5.70 -4.18 -5.38
C GLY A 21 -4.66 -4.14 -6.49
N SER A 22 -5.08 -4.58 -7.68
CA SER A 22 -4.23 -4.54 -8.87
C SER A 22 -4.28 -3.15 -9.50
N VAL A 23 -3.11 -2.54 -9.71
CA VAL A 23 -2.93 -1.21 -10.28
C VAL A 23 -2.21 -1.32 -11.63
N PRO A 24 -2.84 -0.93 -12.75
CA PRO A 24 -2.19 -0.84 -14.04
C PRO A 24 -1.33 0.43 -14.11
N VAL A 25 -0.01 0.28 -13.99
CA VAL A 25 0.94 1.38 -14.19
C VAL A 25 1.30 1.46 -15.67
N GLN A 26 0.94 2.58 -16.29
CA GLN A 26 1.20 2.82 -17.71
C GLN A 26 2.69 3.09 -17.97
N GLU A 27 3.09 3.04 -19.25
CA GLU A 27 4.44 3.37 -19.72
C GLU A 27 4.89 4.79 -19.32
N ASP A 28 3.94 5.73 -19.20
CA ASP A 28 4.21 7.10 -18.75
C ASP A 28 4.18 7.29 -17.23
N GLY A 29 3.99 6.19 -16.49
CA GLY A 29 3.90 6.18 -15.03
C GLY A 29 2.55 6.54 -14.46
N SER A 30 1.57 6.89 -15.29
CA SER A 30 0.21 7.16 -14.82
C SER A 30 -0.51 5.88 -14.41
N PHE A 31 -1.44 6.00 -13.47
CA PHE A 31 -2.31 4.90 -13.05
C PHE A 31 -3.63 5.42 -12.48
N ASP A 32 -4.66 4.58 -12.54
CA ASP A 32 -5.98 4.78 -11.92
C ASP A 32 -6.60 3.40 -11.68
N ALA A 33 -6.97 3.12 -10.43
CA ALA A 33 -7.42 1.82 -9.99
C ALA A 33 -8.40 1.92 -8.81
N THR A 34 -9.16 0.86 -8.59
CA THR A 34 -9.96 0.67 -7.37
C THR A 34 -9.28 -0.36 -6.49
N LEU A 35 -9.07 -0.01 -5.22
CA LEU A 35 -8.52 -0.86 -4.18
C LEU A 35 -9.64 -1.22 -3.19
N ASN A 36 -9.61 -2.45 -2.69
CA ASN A 36 -10.55 -2.93 -1.69
C ASN A 36 -9.94 -2.77 -0.31
N ILE A 37 -10.77 -2.46 0.68
CA ILE A 37 -10.32 -2.46 2.08
C ILE A 37 -9.91 -3.88 2.50
N THR A 38 -8.85 -4.01 3.29
CA THR A 38 -8.34 -5.32 3.74
C THR A 38 -9.07 -5.86 4.96
N VAL A 39 -9.81 -5.02 5.68
CA VAL A 39 -10.52 -5.40 6.91
C VAL A 39 -11.77 -6.20 6.57
N GLU A 40 -11.80 -7.46 7.01
CA GLU A 40 -12.84 -8.46 6.67
C GLU A 40 -14.27 -8.07 7.06
N ASP A 41 -14.46 -7.09 7.95
CA ASP A 41 -15.78 -6.66 8.42
C ASP A 41 -16.26 -5.32 7.81
N LEU A 42 -15.45 -4.66 6.99
CA LEU A 42 -15.77 -3.36 6.39
C LEU A 42 -16.23 -3.49 4.93
N TYR A 43 -17.26 -4.29 4.70
CA TYR A 43 -17.84 -4.48 3.37
C TYR A 43 -18.40 -3.18 2.79
N GLY A 44 -18.21 -2.98 1.49
CA GLY A 44 -18.72 -1.82 0.77
C GLY A 44 -17.92 -0.55 1.00
N ILE A 45 -16.71 -0.62 1.57
CA ILE A 45 -15.71 0.45 1.57
C ILE A 45 -14.62 0.11 0.56
N TYR A 46 -14.28 1.06 -0.31
CA TYR A 46 -13.22 0.92 -1.31
C TYR A 46 -12.53 2.26 -1.50
N ALA A 47 -11.35 2.25 -2.10
CA ALA A 47 -10.65 3.47 -2.45
C ALA A 47 -10.39 3.54 -3.96
N ARG A 48 -10.63 4.69 -4.57
CA ARG A 48 -10.05 5.00 -5.88
C ARG A 48 -8.65 5.55 -5.67
N PHE A 49 -7.66 4.88 -6.24
CA PHE A 49 -6.25 5.24 -6.15
C PHE A 49 -5.72 5.58 -7.53
N SER A 50 -5.28 6.82 -7.70
CA SER A 50 -4.79 7.33 -8.97
C SER A 50 -3.55 8.19 -8.77
N GLY A 51 -2.74 8.35 -9.81
CA GLY A 51 -1.53 9.12 -9.67
C GLY A 51 -0.56 8.99 -10.83
N THR A 52 0.68 9.39 -10.56
CA THR A 52 1.79 9.28 -11.49
C THR A 52 3.09 9.00 -10.74
N ILE A 53 3.83 7.99 -11.20
CA ILE A 53 5.18 7.71 -10.72
C ILE A 53 6.17 8.39 -11.67
N GLN A 54 7.09 9.19 -11.11
CA GLN A 54 8.10 9.92 -11.88
C GLN A 54 9.48 9.62 -11.35
N GLN A 55 10.44 9.42 -12.26
CA GLN A 55 11.86 9.34 -11.92
C GLN A 55 12.53 10.70 -12.17
N GLN A 56 13.13 11.27 -11.14
CA GLN A 56 13.91 12.51 -11.23
C GLN A 56 15.27 12.31 -10.54
N HIS A 57 16.36 12.57 -11.26
CA HIS A 57 17.74 12.46 -10.75
C HIS A 57 18.06 11.11 -10.08
N GLY A 58 17.55 10.00 -10.63
CA GLY A 58 17.74 8.65 -10.08
C GLY A 58 16.93 8.36 -8.82
N LYS A 59 15.90 9.17 -8.51
CA LYS A 59 14.95 8.94 -7.43
C LYS A 59 13.53 8.83 -7.98
N SER A 60 12.76 7.91 -7.44
CA SER A 60 11.34 7.74 -7.76
C SER A 60 10.47 8.56 -6.81
N TYR A 61 9.46 9.21 -7.36
CA TYR A 61 8.45 9.99 -6.65
C TYR A 61 7.06 9.55 -7.08
N LEU A 62 6.14 9.45 -6.13
CA LEU A 62 4.75 9.14 -6.38
C LEU A 62 3.91 10.38 -6.09
N ASN A 63 3.26 10.94 -7.11
CA ASN A 63 2.18 11.89 -6.91
C ASN A 63 0.87 11.11 -6.92
N TYR A 64 0.05 11.25 -5.88
CA TYR A 64 -1.13 10.42 -5.72
C TYR A 64 -2.38 11.22 -5.36
N TYR A 65 -3.52 10.62 -5.67
CA TYR A 65 -4.84 10.95 -5.19
C TYR A 65 -5.55 9.66 -4.77
N LEU A 66 -5.94 9.59 -3.50
CA LEU A 66 -6.69 8.50 -2.90
C LEU A 66 -8.05 9.04 -2.46
N GLU A 67 -9.14 8.45 -2.94
CA GLU A 67 -10.51 8.80 -2.58
C GLU A 67 -11.20 7.60 -1.97
N GLU A 68 -11.51 7.69 -0.67
CA GLU A 68 -12.23 6.66 0.07
C GLU A 68 -13.73 6.83 -0.16
N SER A 69 -14.35 5.77 -0.65
CA SER A 69 -15.74 5.71 -1.07
C SER A 69 -16.46 4.54 -0.42
N THR A 70 -17.79 4.60 -0.45
CA THR A 70 -18.62 3.52 0.01
C THR A 70 -19.86 3.32 -0.85
N ASP A 71 -20.34 2.07 -0.92
CA ASP A 71 -21.60 1.72 -1.57
C ASP A 71 -22.83 2.14 -0.73
N PHE A 72 -22.64 2.61 0.50
CA PHE A 72 -23.74 3.10 1.34
C PHE A 72 -24.24 4.46 0.84
N PRO A 73 -25.46 4.55 0.28
CA PRO A 73 -25.97 5.77 -0.38
C PRO A 73 -26.22 6.93 0.61
N GLU A 74 -26.21 6.65 1.91
CA GLU A 74 -26.41 7.64 2.98
C GLU A 74 -25.11 8.36 3.37
N ILE A 75 -23.94 7.86 2.94
CA ILE A 75 -22.62 8.41 3.25
C ILE A 75 -21.93 8.79 1.92
N PRO A 76 -22.01 10.05 1.49
CA PRO A 76 -21.56 10.41 0.15
C PRO A 76 -20.04 10.42 -0.04
N PHE A 77 -19.25 10.47 1.05
CA PHE A 77 -17.78 10.58 1.00
C PHE A 77 -17.17 10.30 2.37
N LEU A 78 -16.09 9.50 2.43
CA LEU A 78 -15.38 9.20 3.68
C LEU A 78 -14.18 10.12 3.88
N ALA A 79 -13.21 10.07 2.97
CA ALA A 79 -12.00 10.88 3.01
C ALA A 79 -11.32 10.95 1.64
N SER A 80 -10.44 11.94 1.48
CA SER A 80 -9.52 11.98 0.33
C SER A 80 -8.15 12.46 0.76
N TYR A 81 -7.12 11.89 0.15
CA TYR A 81 -5.73 12.21 0.38
C TYR A 81 -5.07 12.54 -0.94
N SER A 82 -4.24 13.58 -0.97
CA SER A 82 -3.43 13.89 -2.12
C SER A 82 -2.06 14.36 -1.66
N GLY A 83 -1.01 13.89 -2.32
CA GLY A 83 0.34 14.20 -1.88
C GLY A 83 1.41 13.75 -2.84
N THR A 84 2.65 13.95 -2.40
CA THR A 84 3.83 13.45 -3.06
C THR A 84 4.60 12.58 -2.08
N ALA A 85 4.52 11.27 -2.28
CA ALA A 85 5.29 10.30 -1.51
C ALA A 85 6.68 10.10 -2.16
N LYS A 86 7.69 9.95 -1.31
CA LYS A 86 9.07 9.69 -1.75
C LYS A 86 9.35 8.21 -1.65
N VAL A 87 10.18 7.69 -2.56
CA VAL A 87 10.67 6.31 -2.44
C VAL A 87 11.36 6.12 -1.08
N LEU A 88 10.90 5.12 -0.34
CA LEU A 88 11.47 4.67 0.93
C LEU A 88 12.48 3.57 0.67
N SER A 89 12.10 2.59 -0.15
CA SER A 89 12.93 1.43 -0.50
C SER A 89 12.55 0.89 -1.88
N GLU A 90 13.54 0.30 -2.54
CA GLU A 90 13.37 -0.53 -3.72
C GLU A 90 14.11 -1.84 -3.48
N ASP A 91 13.39 -2.95 -3.53
CA ASP A 91 13.95 -4.28 -3.44
C ASP A 91 13.69 -5.01 -4.76
N THR A 92 14.75 -5.16 -5.54
CA THR A 92 14.70 -5.82 -6.84
C THR A 92 14.55 -7.34 -6.74
N ASP A 93 14.93 -7.94 -5.61
CA ASP A 93 14.89 -9.39 -5.41
C ASP A 93 13.46 -9.82 -5.07
N THR A 94 12.77 -9.04 -4.25
CA THR A 94 11.34 -9.25 -3.94
C THR A 94 10.42 -8.64 -4.98
N GLY A 95 10.91 -7.68 -5.76
CA GLY A 95 10.10 -6.98 -6.76
C GLY A 95 9.17 -5.95 -6.13
N LEU A 96 9.60 -5.35 -5.02
CA LEU A 96 8.85 -4.42 -4.19
C LEU A 96 9.43 -3.00 -4.30
N ILE A 97 8.56 -2.01 -4.42
CA ILE A 97 8.89 -0.59 -4.26
C ILE A 97 7.93 0.04 -3.26
N SER A 98 8.46 0.76 -2.27
CA SER A 98 7.68 1.45 -1.26
C SER A 98 7.89 2.95 -1.32
N PHE A 99 6.82 3.69 -1.11
CA PHE A 99 6.75 5.14 -1.04
C PHE A 99 6.12 5.57 0.27
N ASP A 100 6.60 6.67 0.84
CA ASP A 100 6.09 7.22 2.09
C ASP A 100 5.83 8.72 1.97
N ASP A 101 4.63 9.13 2.36
CA ASP A 101 4.24 10.52 2.62
C ASP A 101 3.97 10.67 4.12
N ILE A 102 5.06 10.84 4.87
CA ILE A 102 5.06 11.06 6.32
C ILE A 102 4.17 12.25 6.73
N SER A 103 3.98 13.24 5.86
CA SER A 103 3.17 14.43 6.18
C SER A 103 1.68 14.10 6.23
N ASN A 104 1.24 13.18 5.39
CA ASN A 104 -0.15 12.72 5.33
C ASN A 104 -0.37 11.37 6.06
N GLY A 105 0.70 10.72 6.54
CA GLY A 105 0.62 9.39 7.13
C GLY A 105 0.18 8.33 6.11
N ILE A 106 0.65 8.45 4.87
CA ILE A 106 0.30 7.54 3.77
C ILE A 106 1.52 6.73 3.36
N HIS A 107 1.38 5.41 3.40
CA HIS A 107 2.36 4.47 2.88
C HIS A 107 1.78 3.76 1.66
N VAL A 108 2.56 3.66 0.59
CA VAL A 108 2.18 2.96 -0.64
C VAL A 108 3.27 1.99 -1.00
N SER A 109 2.93 0.74 -1.29
CA SER A 109 3.86 -0.21 -1.90
C SER A 109 3.27 -0.82 -3.15
N PHE A 110 4.13 -1.07 -4.14
CA PHE A 110 3.81 -1.82 -5.35
C PHE A 110 4.70 -3.05 -5.44
N SER A 111 4.09 -4.19 -5.76
CA SER A 111 4.77 -5.46 -5.96
C SER A 111 4.52 -6.00 -7.37
N THR A 112 5.56 -6.51 -8.00
CA THR A 112 5.49 -7.27 -9.27
C THR A 112 5.18 -8.76 -9.05
N LYS A 113 5.36 -9.25 -7.83
CA LYS A 113 4.95 -10.60 -7.42
C LYS A 113 3.57 -10.51 -6.79
N GLN A 114 2.65 -11.38 -7.20
CA GLN A 114 1.35 -11.51 -6.54
C GLN A 114 1.57 -11.62 -5.04
N GLN A 115 1.05 -10.64 -4.30
CA GLN A 115 1.10 -10.65 -2.85
C GLN A 115 0.21 -11.81 -2.41
N GLU A 116 0.81 -12.99 -2.19
CA GLU A 116 0.13 -14.04 -1.44
C GLU A 116 -0.24 -13.41 -0.11
N THR A 117 -1.54 -13.32 0.15
CA THR A 117 -2.13 -12.86 1.42
C THR A 117 -1.28 -13.41 2.57
N ILE A 118 -0.61 -12.51 3.29
CA ILE A 118 0.11 -12.88 4.49
C ILE A 118 -0.96 -13.17 5.53
N SER A 119 -1.37 -14.44 5.62
CA SER A 119 -2.19 -14.93 6.70
C SER A 119 -1.40 -14.76 8.00
N SER A 120 -1.96 -14.07 8.98
CA SER A 120 -1.34 -13.71 10.26
C SER A 120 -1.03 -14.91 11.19
N ASP A 121 -0.93 -16.13 10.66
CA ASP A 121 -0.99 -17.37 11.42
C ASP A 121 0.40 -18.00 11.67
N SER A 122 1.42 -17.17 11.84
CA SER A 122 2.77 -17.64 12.18
C SER A 122 3.56 -16.58 12.95
N ILE A 123 3.04 -16.17 14.11
CA ILE A 123 3.91 -15.77 15.22
C ILE A 123 3.98 -17.00 16.11
N GLU A 124 5.01 -17.84 15.91
CA GLU A 124 5.42 -18.76 16.96
C GLU A 124 5.95 -17.91 18.11
N GLU A 125 5.23 -17.92 19.24
CA GLU A 125 5.70 -17.39 20.50
C GLU A 125 6.97 -18.16 20.90
N GLU A 126 8.14 -17.53 20.80
CA GLU A 126 9.32 -17.99 21.53
C GLU A 126 9.08 -17.70 23.03
N GLU A 127 8.70 -18.73 23.79
CA GLU A 127 8.70 -18.69 25.25
C GLU A 127 10.14 -18.45 25.75
N GLU A 128 10.32 -17.30 26.38
CA GLU A 128 11.50 -16.91 27.14
C GLU A 128 11.51 -17.68 28.47
N GLU A 129 12.29 -18.78 28.58
CA GLU A 129 12.52 -19.45 29.86
C GLU A 129 13.61 -18.73 30.66
N GLU A 130 13.20 -17.74 31.47
CA GLU A 130 13.99 -17.20 32.57
C GLU A 130 13.78 -18.08 33.83
N ALA A 131 14.85 -18.72 34.32
CA ALA A 131 14.92 -19.18 35.70
C ALA A 131 16.33 -19.01 36.27
N ALA A 132 16.48 -17.98 37.08
CA ALA A 132 17.64 -17.69 37.91
C ALA A 132 17.74 -18.62 39.14
N ALA A 133 18.99 -19.01 39.44
CA ALA A 133 19.62 -19.24 40.75
C ALA A 133 18.81 -19.75 41.97
N ALA A 134 19.27 -20.85 42.59
CA ALA A 134 19.83 -20.89 43.96
C ALA A 134 19.91 -22.33 44.54
N ALA A 135 21.13 -22.78 44.87
CA ALA A 135 21.53 -23.52 46.09
C ALA A 135 22.83 -24.31 45.85
#